data_AF-A0A0D7CM60-F1
#
_entry.id   AF-A0A0D7CM60-F1
#
_cell.length_a   1.000
_cell.length_b   1.000
_cell.length_c   1.000
_cell.angle_alpha   90.00
_cell.angle_beta   90.00
_cell.angle_gamma   90.00
#
_symmetry.space_group_name_H-M   'P 1'
#
loop_
_entity.id
_entity.type
_entity.pdbx_description
1 polymer ?
#
loop_
_entity_poly.entity_id
_entity_poly.type
_entity_poly.pdbx_seq_one_letter_code
_entity_poly.pdbx_strand_id
1 'polypeptide(L)'
;MIKSVVIVGGGTAGWMSASYLKAAFGDRVDVTLVESDRVSTIGVGEATFSTVRHFFDYLGLDEREWLPECAGSYKLGIRFENWRKPGHHFYHPFERLRTAEGFTLADWWLLEGDRSEPFDRSCFITPALCEAQRSPRMLDGSLFAGDLDGSLGRSTLEDQRDQFPYAYHFDASLLAKFLTKYGTDRGVRHVVDDVVDVARDQRGWIDHVTTREHGEISGDLFIDCTGFRGLLINQTLEEPFESFQDVLPNNRAVALRVPQPDQATKGMRPYTTATAMDAGWIWTIPLFGRNGNGYVYSDEFCTPEEAERTLREFAAPGQDDLEANHIRMRIGRNRRSWVNNCVAIGLSSAFVEPLESTGIFFIQHGIEQLVKNFPDQHWDPALMKDYNDRVANVLDGVKEFLVLHYRAAERDDNAYWKEAKVRPIPDGLAARLETASSHILDEHTIYPAYHGFEQYSWITMLMGLGHEPVRPRPTLAHLDPAAARAELAALKADTERLVNSLPSCYEYLASINKAG
;
A
#
# COMPACT_ATOMS: atom_id res chain seq x y z
N MET A 1 -31.65 -9.69 10.80
CA MET A 1 -30.22 -10.02 10.66
C MET A 1 -29.95 -10.34 9.21
N ILE A 2 -28.90 -9.75 8.63
CA ILE A 2 -28.39 -10.10 7.31
C ILE A 2 -27.71 -11.46 7.40
N LYS A 3 -28.00 -12.37 6.47
CA LYS A 3 -27.54 -13.77 6.53
C LYS A 3 -26.61 -14.16 5.40
N SER A 4 -26.68 -13.47 4.26
CA SER A 4 -25.99 -13.89 3.05
C SER A 4 -25.26 -12.72 2.37
N VAL A 5 -24.01 -12.97 1.99
CA VAL A 5 -23.17 -12.05 1.24
C VAL A 5 -22.76 -12.70 -0.09
N VAL A 6 -22.92 -11.96 -1.19
CA VAL A 6 -22.45 -12.36 -2.52
C VAL A 6 -21.32 -11.44 -2.95
N ILE A 7 -20.13 -11.99 -3.15
CA ILE A 7 -18.95 -11.28 -3.61
C ILE A 7 -18.81 -11.54 -5.11
N VAL A 8 -18.68 -10.48 -5.91
CA VAL A 8 -18.53 -10.58 -7.37
C VAL A 8 -17.17 -10.07 -7.78
N GLY A 9 -16.35 -10.96 -8.33
CA GLY A 9 -14.94 -10.72 -8.62
C GLY A 9 -14.03 -11.38 -7.60
N GLY A 10 -13.06 -12.14 -8.11
CA GLY A 10 -12.04 -12.79 -7.30
C GLY A 10 -10.79 -11.93 -7.14
N GLY A 11 -9.62 -12.58 -7.24
CA GLY A 11 -8.34 -11.95 -6.94
C GLY A 11 -8.24 -11.50 -5.48
N THR A 12 -7.32 -10.57 -5.20
CA THR A 12 -7.00 -10.21 -3.81
C THR A 12 -8.18 -9.54 -3.09
N ALA A 13 -8.92 -8.63 -3.74
CA ALA A 13 -10.05 -7.93 -3.13
C ALA A 13 -11.17 -8.89 -2.70
N GLY A 14 -11.59 -9.78 -3.61
CA GLY A 14 -12.65 -10.75 -3.33
C GLY A 14 -12.25 -11.75 -2.24
N TRP A 15 -11.05 -12.33 -2.34
CA TRP A 15 -10.61 -13.36 -1.40
C TRP A 15 -10.16 -12.83 -0.04
N MET A 16 -9.64 -11.60 0.06
CA MET A 16 -9.48 -10.93 1.35
C MET A 16 -10.84 -10.68 2.01
N SER A 17 -11.83 -10.20 1.24
CA SER A 17 -13.18 -9.96 1.77
C SER A 17 -13.83 -11.24 2.28
N ALA A 18 -13.82 -12.32 1.48
CA ALA A 18 -14.38 -13.60 1.86
C ALA A 18 -13.73 -14.19 3.12
N SER A 19 -12.39 -14.16 3.17
CA SER A 19 -11.61 -14.72 4.27
C SER A 19 -11.85 -13.95 5.58
N TYR A 20 -11.86 -12.61 5.50
CA TYR A 20 -12.06 -11.78 6.68
C TYR A 20 -13.49 -11.87 7.21
N LEU A 21 -14.51 -11.93 6.34
CA LEU A 21 -15.89 -12.16 6.76
C LEU A 21 -16.06 -13.50 7.47
N LYS A 22 -15.42 -14.57 6.98
CA LYS A 22 -15.42 -15.87 7.67
C LYS A 22 -14.66 -15.84 9.00
N ALA A 23 -13.53 -15.15 9.08
CA ALA A 23 -12.83 -14.96 10.35
C ALA A 23 -13.68 -14.14 11.35
N ALA A 24 -14.41 -13.13 10.86
CA ALA A 24 -15.23 -12.23 11.66
C ALA A 24 -16.48 -12.93 12.21
N PHE A 25 -17.23 -13.60 11.34
CA PHE A 25 -18.59 -14.05 11.62
C PHE A 25 -18.76 -15.58 11.70
N GLY A 26 -17.76 -16.36 11.27
CA GLY A 26 -17.85 -17.82 11.21
C GLY A 26 -19.06 -18.28 10.40
N ASP A 27 -19.85 -19.18 10.97
CA ASP A 27 -21.06 -19.75 10.34
C ASP A 27 -22.31 -18.88 10.48
N ARG A 28 -22.19 -17.66 11.04
CA ARG A 28 -23.34 -16.75 11.20
C ARG A 28 -23.69 -16.01 9.92
N VAL A 29 -22.78 -15.97 8.95
CA VAL A 29 -22.97 -15.34 7.63
C VAL A 29 -22.51 -16.29 6.54
N ASP A 30 -23.42 -16.57 5.61
CA ASP A 30 -23.15 -17.32 4.40
C ASP A 30 -22.46 -16.42 3.39
N VAL A 31 -21.37 -16.90 2.79
CA VAL A 31 -20.59 -16.15 1.81
C VAL A 31 -20.50 -16.96 0.53
N THR A 32 -20.95 -16.38 -0.58
CA THR A 32 -20.73 -16.90 -1.93
C THR A 32 -19.82 -15.95 -2.68
N LEU A 33 -18.79 -16.47 -3.34
CA LEU A 33 -17.92 -15.69 -4.22
C LEU A 33 -18.04 -16.21 -5.65
N VAL A 34 -18.32 -15.30 -6.57
CA VAL A 34 -18.39 -15.56 -8.02
C VAL A 34 -17.21 -14.89 -8.70
N GLU A 35 -16.35 -15.66 -9.37
CA GLU A 35 -15.22 -15.12 -10.16
C GLU A 35 -15.14 -15.73 -11.55
N SER A 36 -14.68 -14.95 -12.52
CA SER A 36 -14.51 -15.38 -13.90
C SER A 36 -13.10 -15.96 -14.11
N ASP A 37 -13.00 -17.08 -14.82
CA ASP A 37 -11.73 -17.64 -15.30
C ASP A 37 -11.21 -16.95 -16.58
N ARG A 38 -12.02 -16.06 -17.18
CA ARG A 38 -11.72 -15.35 -18.44
C ARG A 38 -11.17 -13.95 -18.22
N VAL A 39 -11.44 -13.35 -17.06
CA VAL A 39 -11.00 -12.00 -16.71
C VAL A 39 -9.77 -12.10 -15.83
N SER A 40 -8.60 -11.82 -16.39
CA SER A 40 -7.33 -11.86 -15.66
C SER A 40 -7.27 -10.79 -14.57
N THR A 41 -6.74 -11.17 -13.40
CA THR A 41 -6.34 -10.20 -12.37
C THR A 41 -5.17 -9.33 -12.85
N ILE A 42 -5.05 -8.11 -12.34
CA ILE A 42 -3.98 -7.15 -12.72
C ILE A 42 -2.56 -7.62 -12.30
N GLY A 43 -2.45 -8.67 -11.48
CA GLY A 43 -1.25 -9.11 -10.74
C GLY A 43 0.10 -8.99 -11.44
N VAL A 44 0.99 -8.17 -10.87
CA VAL A 44 2.38 -7.96 -11.31
C VAL A 44 3.42 -8.12 -10.17
N GLY A 45 2.96 -8.55 -9.00
CA GLY A 45 3.69 -8.48 -7.71
C GLY A 45 3.20 -7.26 -6.93
N GLU A 46 2.83 -7.46 -5.67
CA GLU A 46 2.26 -6.42 -4.81
C GLU A 46 3.13 -6.16 -3.60
N ALA A 47 2.96 -4.96 -3.04
CA ALA A 47 3.61 -4.46 -1.86
C ALA A 47 2.54 -3.96 -0.89
N THR A 48 2.81 -4.00 0.42
CA THR A 48 1.82 -3.61 1.44
C THR A 48 2.32 -2.52 2.38
N PHE A 49 1.45 -2.13 3.30
CA PHE A 49 1.78 -1.40 4.53
C PHE A 49 2.10 -2.39 5.64
N SER A 50 2.79 -1.93 6.69
CA SER A 50 3.09 -2.76 7.87
C SER A 50 1.83 -3.19 8.62
N THR A 51 0.77 -2.42 8.49
CA THR A 51 -0.54 -2.68 9.08
C THR A 51 -1.27 -3.89 8.48
N VAL A 52 -0.80 -4.45 7.35
CA VAL A 52 -1.34 -5.71 6.82
C VAL A 52 -1.14 -6.88 7.80
N ARG A 53 -0.21 -6.75 8.74
CA ARG A 53 -0.07 -7.71 9.84
C ARG A 53 -1.40 -7.93 10.58
N HIS A 54 -2.18 -6.87 10.84
CA HIS A 54 -3.49 -7.00 11.50
C HIS A 54 -4.42 -7.93 10.74
N PHE A 55 -4.44 -7.86 9.41
CA PHE A 55 -5.24 -8.75 8.58
C PHE A 55 -4.85 -10.22 8.77
N PHE A 56 -3.55 -10.54 8.68
CA PHE A 56 -3.08 -11.92 8.84
C PHE A 56 -3.25 -12.44 10.28
N ASP A 57 -2.96 -11.61 11.29
CA ASP A 57 -3.21 -11.94 12.71
C ASP A 57 -4.71 -12.17 12.98
N TYR A 58 -5.60 -11.38 12.36
CA TYR A 58 -7.05 -11.53 12.49
C TYR A 58 -7.55 -12.87 11.90
N LEU A 59 -6.94 -13.32 10.80
CA LEU A 59 -7.17 -14.64 10.20
C LEU A 59 -6.48 -15.78 10.98
N GLY A 60 -5.59 -15.46 11.92
CA GLY A 60 -4.79 -16.43 12.66
C GLY A 60 -3.71 -17.10 11.81
N LEU A 61 -3.13 -16.36 10.85
CA LEU A 61 -2.12 -16.86 9.92
C LEU A 61 -0.72 -16.37 10.31
N ASP A 62 0.17 -17.32 10.57
CA ASP A 62 1.59 -17.03 10.81
C ASP A 62 2.30 -16.76 9.47
N GLU A 63 3.21 -15.78 9.44
CA GLU A 63 3.96 -15.45 8.22
C GLU A 63 4.79 -16.61 7.67
N ARG A 64 5.23 -17.54 8.52
CA ARG A 64 5.98 -18.73 8.09
C ARG A 64 5.10 -19.72 7.31
N GLU A 65 3.78 -19.60 7.43
CA GLU A 65 2.82 -20.42 6.69
C GLU A 65 2.48 -19.81 5.33
N TRP A 66 2.05 -18.55 5.31
CA TRP A 66 1.50 -17.95 4.09
C TRP A 66 2.55 -17.31 3.18
N LEU A 67 3.63 -16.75 3.74
CA LEU A 67 4.61 -15.98 2.96
C LEU A 67 5.37 -16.86 1.94
N PRO A 68 5.82 -18.10 2.28
CA PRO A 68 6.42 -19.02 1.31
C PRO A 68 5.49 -19.37 0.14
N GLU A 69 4.22 -19.68 0.44
CA GLU A 69 3.19 -20.03 -0.54
C GLU A 69 2.90 -18.88 -1.53
N CYS A 70 3.25 -17.65 -1.16
CA CYS A 70 3.00 -16.45 -1.94
C CYS A 70 4.24 -15.87 -2.63
N ALA A 71 5.34 -16.64 -2.71
CA ALA A 71 6.65 -16.16 -3.20
C ALA A 71 7.10 -14.85 -2.50
N GLY A 72 6.77 -14.73 -1.22
CA GLY A 72 6.81 -13.48 -0.49
C GLY A 72 8.20 -13.08 -0.01
N SER A 73 8.33 -11.79 0.33
CA SER A 73 9.53 -11.21 0.91
C SER A 73 9.19 -10.04 1.85
N TYR A 74 10.19 -9.49 2.53
CA TYR A 74 10.00 -8.36 3.43
C TYR A 74 10.13 -7.01 2.72
N LYS A 75 9.36 -6.04 3.22
CA LYS A 75 9.42 -4.63 2.87
C LYS A 75 9.62 -3.80 4.14
N LEU A 76 10.82 -3.28 4.37
CA LEU A 76 11.13 -2.38 5.48
C LEU A 76 10.75 -0.92 5.18
N GLY A 77 10.53 -0.60 3.90
CA GLY A 77 10.14 0.73 3.45
C GLY A 77 10.17 0.85 1.93
N ILE A 78 10.15 2.08 1.45
CA ILE A 78 10.30 2.42 0.03
C ILE A 78 11.58 3.25 -0.15
N ARG A 79 12.42 2.86 -1.10
CA ARG A 79 13.58 3.62 -1.55
C ARG A 79 13.17 4.48 -2.74
N PHE A 80 13.20 5.79 -2.57
CA PHE A 80 12.92 6.76 -3.62
C PHE A 80 14.21 7.18 -4.31
N GLU A 81 14.37 6.86 -5.60
CA GLU A 81 15.57 7.16 -6.37
C GLU A 81 15.32 8.21 -7.44
N ASN A 82 16.26 9.14 -7.62
CA ASN A 82 16.23 10.18 -8.67
C ASN A 82 15.06 11.17 -8.60
N TRP A 83 14.28 11.21 -7.51
CA TRP A 83 13.19 12.18 -7.32
C TRP A 83 13.70 13.59 -7.02
N ARG A 84 14.79 13.69 -6.26
CA ARG A 84 15.44 14.97 -5.92
C ARG A 84 16.38 15.40 -7.05
N LYS A 85 17.35 14.55 -7.36
CA LYS A 85 18.35 14.74 -8.43
C LYS A 85 18.93 13.39 -8.85
N PRO A 86 19.53 13.27 -10.05
CA PRO A 86 20.15 12.02 -10.49
C PRO A 86 21.19 11.48 -9.50
N GLY A 87 21.13 10.20 -9.21
CA GLY A 87 22.04 9.50 -8.29
C GLY A 87 21.73 9.68 -6.80
N HIS A 88 20.73 10.49 -6.43
CA HIS A 88 20.27 10.63 -5.05
C HIS A 88 19.16 9.63 -4.72
N HIS A 89 19.18 9.08 -3.51
CA HIS A 89 18.08 8.31 -2.96
C HIS A 89 17.90 8.55 -1.46
N PHE A 90 16.70 8.25 -0.97
CA PHE A 90 16.37 8.21 0.44
C PHE A 90 15.32 7.12 0.70
N TYR A 91 15.08 6.78 1.96
CA TYR A 91 14.06 5.81 2.36
C TYR A 91 12.89 6.49 3.06
N HIS A 92 11.68 6.02 2.75
CA HIS A 92 10.50 6.13 3.60
C HIS A 92 10.34 4.80 4.36
N PRO A 93 10.80 4.70 5.62
CA PRO A 93 10.81 3.46 6.38
C PRO A 93 9.50 3.25 7.14
N PHE A 94 9.20 2.01 7.52
CA PHE A 94 8.20 1.70 8.54
C PHE A 94 8.80 1.88 9.94
N GLU A 95 9.22 3.09 10.27
CA GLU A 95 9.89 3.43 11.53
C GLU A 95 9.48 4.83 11.97
N ARG A 96 8.96 4.96 13.20
CA ARG A 96 8.65 6.28 13.78
C ARG A 96 9.94 6.97 14.20
N LEU A 97 9.95 8.29 14.11
CA LEU A 97 11.02 9.12 14.65
C LEU A 97 11.06 8.99 16.18
N ARG A 98 12.26 8.77 16.72
CA ARG A 98 12.48 8.90 18.18
C ARG A 98 12.28 10.36 18.60
N THR A 99 12.06 10.58 19.89
CA THR A 99 11.85 11.91 20.46
C THR A 99 12.81 12.18 21.61
N ALA A 100 13.18 13.44 21.79
CA ALA A 100 13.95 13.93 22.94
C ALA A 100 13.41 15.31 23.35
N GLU A 101 13.22 15.54 24.65
CA GLU A 101 12.69 16.80 25.19
C GLU A 101 11.37 17.27 24.53
N GLY A 102 10.52 16.34 24.11
CA GLY A 102 9.23 16.64 23.46
C GLY A 102 9.30 16.99 21.97
N PHE A 103 10.47 16.89 21.33
CA PHE A 103 10.65 17.13 19.90
C PHE A 103 11.16 15.87 19.19
N THR A 104 10.84 15.73 17.90
CA THR A 104 11.28 14.60 17.09
C THR A 104 12.78 14.70 16.77
N LEU A 105 13.42 13.57 16.45
CA LEU A 105 14.79 13.62 15.92
C LEU A 105 14.89 14.39 14.60
N ALA A 106 13.80 14.62 13.86
CA ALA A 106 13.83 15.51 12.70
C ALA A 106 14.05 16.98 13.08
N ASP A 107 13.37 17.45 14.12
CA ASP A 107 13.60 18.79 14.68
C ASP A 107 15.05 18.92 15.18
N TRP A 108 15.54 17.93 15.91
CA TRP A 108 16.91 17.92 16.44
C TRP A 108 17.97 17.78 15.35
N TRP A 109 17.75 16.99 14.30
CA TRP A 109 18.69 16.82 13.19
C TRP A 109 18.87 18.12 12.38
N LEU A 110 17.83 18.96 12.29
CA LEU A 110 17.97 20.30 11.70
C LEU A 110 18.93 21.20 12.48
N LEU A 111 19.00 21.08 13.82
CA LEU A 111 19.84 21.92 14.67
C LEU A 111 21.23 21.32 14.95
N GLU A 112 21.27 20.05 15.35
CA GLU A 112 22.45 19.36 15.91
C GLU A 112 22.97 18.24 15.00
N GLY A 113 22.22 17.87 13.95
CA GLY A 113 22.53 16.75 13.09
C GLY A 113 23.75 17.00 12.19
N ASP A 114 24.50 15.95 11.91
CA ASP A 114 25.53 15.99 10.88
C ASP A 114 24.86 16.13 9.50
N ARG A 115 25.00 17.32 8.91
CA ARG A 115 24.40 17.67 7.62
C ARG A 115 25.14 17.05 6.42
N SER A 116 26.26 16.38 6.65
CA SER A 116 26.96 15.61 5.61
C SER A 116 26.32 14.25 5.35
N GLU A 117 25.55 13.73 6.32
CA GLU A 117 24.75 12.52 6.17
C GLU A 117 23.28 12.87 5.84
N PRO A 118 22.61 12.09 4.98
CA PRO A 118 21.19 12.23 4.74
C PRO A 118 20.32 12.12 6.00
N PHE A 119 19.18 12.82 5.99
CA PHE A 119 18.19 12.84 7.08
C PHE A 119 17.78 11.43 7.52
N ASP A 120 17.39 10.59 6.56
CA ASP A 120 16.88 9.26 6.83
C ASP A 120 17.93 8.38 7.51
N ARG A 121 19.17 8.41 7.05
CA ARG A 121 20.30 7.67 7.65
C ARG A 121 20.67 8.14 9.06
N SER A 122 20.37 9.41 9.37
CA SER A 122 20.67 10.00 10.67
C SER A 122 19.56 9.76 11.70
N CYS A 123 18.33 9.58 11.23
CA CYS A 123 17.13 9.58 12.08
C CYS A 123 16.41 8.22 12.15
N PHE A 124 16.85 7.22 11.38
CA PHE A 124 16.26 5.88 11.34
C PHE A 124 17.33 4.79 11.29
N ILE A 125 17.03 3.64 11.86
CA ILE A 125 17.83 2.41 11.75
C ILE A 125 17.63 1.75 10.39
N THR A 126 16.39 1.77 9.91
CA THR A 126 15.92 1.04 8.73
C THR A 126 16.74 1.28 7.45
N PRO A 127 17.16 2.51 7.10
CA PRO A 127 17.99 2.75 5.91
C PRO A 127 19.27 1.91 5.89
N ALA A 128 19.95 1.76 7.03
CA ALA A 128 21.16 0.94 7.11
C ALA A 128 20.87 -0.56 6.97
N LEU A 129 19.73 -1.03 7.51
CA LEU A 129 19.27 -2.41 7.30
C LEU A 129 18.94 -2.67 5.84
N CYS A 130 18.32 -1.70 5.15
CA CYS A 130 18.07 -1.76 3.72
C CYS A 130 19.38 -1.85 2.92
N GLU A 131 20.33 -0.95 3.14
CA GLU A 131 21.63 -0.97 2.42
C GLU A 131 22.40 -2.28 2.66
N ALA A 132 22.35 -2.82 3.87
CA ALA A 132 22.96 -4.11 4.22
C ALA A 132 22.09 -5.33 3.88
N GLN A 133 20.94 -5.13 3.22
CA GLN A 133 19.99 -6.17 2.81
C GLN A 133 19.58 -7.13 3.95
N ARG A 134 19.34 -6.60 5.15
CA ARG A 134 19.03 -7.40 6.34
C ARG A 134 17.57 -7.83 6.40
N SER A 135 17.35 -9.01 6.97
CA SER A 135 16.03 -9.48 7.40
C SER A 135 15.59 -8.67 8.64
N PRO A 136 14.28 -8.42 8.84
CA PRO A 136 13.78 -7.94 10.12
C PRO A 136 13.79 -9.02 11.22
N ARG A 137 14.11 -10.27 10.89
CA ARG A 137 14.12 -11.40 11.83
C ARG A 137 15.48 -12.08 11.93
N MET A 138 15.79 -12.54 13.14
CA MET A 138 16.90 -13.46 13.42
C MET A 138 16.57 -14.86 12.90
N LEU A 139 17.60 -15.71 12.72
CA LEU A 139 17.40 -17.09 12.23
C LEU A 139 16.60 -17.99 13.18
N ASP A 140 16.50 -17.63 14.47
CA ASP A 140 15.62 -18.31 15.43
C ASP A 140 14.15 -17.89 15.33
N GLY A 141 13.84 -16.96 14.42
CA GLY A 141 12.51 -16.41 14.19
C GLY A 141 12.21 -15.12 14.95
N SER A 142 13.04 -14.71 15.92
CA SER A 142 12.78 -13.53 16.73
C SER A 142 12.86 -12.22 15.93
N LEU A 143 11.95 -11.29 16.21
CA LEU A 143 11.94 -9.94 15.64
C LEU A 143 13.07 -9.08 16.21
N PHE A 144 13.72 -8.24 15.37
CA PHE A 144 14.79 -7.35 15.84
C PHE A 144 14.32 -6.31 16.88
N ALA A 145 13.03 -5.99 16.85
CA ALA A 145 12.31 -5.21 17.86
C ALA A 145 11.46 -6.15 18.73
N GLY A 146 12.11 -6.87 19.64
CA GLY A 146 11.52 -8.01 20.35
C GLY A 146 10.20 -7.73 21.09
N ASP A 147 9.98 -6.48 21.54
CA ASP A 147 8.75 -6.08 22.25
C ASP A 147 7.50 -6.12 21.35
N LEU A 148 7.65 -6.23 20.03
CA LEU A 148 6.56 -6.22 19.04
C LEU A 148 6.25 -7.60 18.43
N ASP A 149 6.92 -8.69 18.86
CA ASP A 149 6.86 -9.99 18.18
C ASP A 149 5.59 -10.82 18.47
N GLY A 150 4.79 -10.45 19.48
CA GLY A 150 3.58 -11.18 19.88
C GLY A 150 2.38 -10.96 18.95
N SER A 151 1.56 -12.00 18.72
CA SER A 151 0.34 -11.89 17.90
C SER A 151 -0.64 -10.86 18.47
N LEU A 152 -1.26 -10.08 17.57
CA LEU A 152 -2.28 -9.10 17.92
C LEU A 152 -3.68 -9.72 18.06
N GLY A 153 -3.85 -10.98 17.64
CA GLY A 153 -5.15 -11.63 17.55
C GLY A 153 -6.14 -10.83 16.69
N ARG A 154 -7.41 -10.78 17.12
CA ARG A 154 -8.48 -10.09 16.40
C ARG A 154 -8.46 -8.58 16.67
N SER A 155 -7.60 -7.87 15.95
CA SER A 155 -7.43 -6.40 15.99
C SER A 155 -7.64 -5.77 14.61
N THR A 156 -7.83 -4.46 14.58
CA THR A 156 -8.05 -3.67 13.36
C THR A 156 -6.98 -2.58 13.20
N LEU A 157 -6.94 -1.91 12.05
CA LEU A 157 -6.06 -0.77 11.78
C LEU A 157 -6.14 0.33 12.86
N GLU A 158 -7.33 0.56 13.44
CA GLU A 158 -7.55 1.57 14.49
C GLU A 158 -6.92 1.20 15.85
N ASP A 159 -6.54 -0.06 16.03
CA ASP A 159 -5.90 -0.58 17.23
C ASP A 159 -4.37 -0.45 17.17
N GLN A 160 -3.82 0.04 16.05
CA GLN A 160 -2.38 0.26 15.93
C GLN A 160 -1.92 1.30 16.96
N ARG A 161 -1.07 0.86 17.89
CA ARG A 161 -0.42 1.73 18.89
C ARG A 161 1.03 1.95 18.58
N ASP A 162 1.74 0.90 18.21
CA ASP A 162 3.17 0.91 17.89
C ASP A 162 3.40 0.77 16.39
N GLN A 163 4.57 1.25 15.93
CA GLN A 163 4.98 1.09 14.54
C GLN A 163 5.64 -0.29 14.36
N PHE A 164 4.91 -1.22 13.74
CA PHE A 164 5.50 -2.50 13.35
C PHE A 164 6.54 -2.28 12.23
N PRO A 165 7.75 -2.87 12.32
CA PRO A 165 8.91 -2.37 11.58
C PRO A 165 9.02 -2.83 10.13
N TYR A 166 8.05 -3.62 9.62
CA TYR A 166 8.06 -4.07 8.23
C TYR A 166 6.66 -4.42 7.71
N ALA A 167 6.60 -4.57 6.40
CA ALA A 167 5.49 -5.03 5.59
C ALA A 167 5.97 -6.13 4.64
N TYR A 168 5.18 -6.48 3.62
CA TYR A 168 5.50 -7.58 2.71
C TYR A 168 5.48 -7.17 1.25
N HIS A 169 6.23 -7.93 0.46
CA HIS A 169 6.00 -8.13 -0.95
C HIS A 169 5.47 -9.55 -1.17
N PHE A 170 4.59 -9.76 -2.13
CA PHE A 170 4.13 -11.09 -2.53
C PHE A 170 3.58 -11.13 -3.96
N ASP A 171 3.42 -12.34 -4.50
CA ASP A 171 2.63 -12.57 -5.70
C ASP A 171 1.13 -12.56 -5.36
N ALA A 172 0.41 -11.56 -5.87
CA ALA A 172 -1.01 -11.37 -5.60
C ALA A 172 -1.89 -12.54 -6.07
N SER A 173 -1.52 -13.21 -7.17
CA SER A 173 -2.27 -14.37 -7.66
C SER A 173 -2.07 -15.57 -6.74
N LEU A 174 -0.88 -15.74 -6.17
CA LEU A 174 -0.61 -16.78 -5.17
C LEU A 174 -1.31 -16.47 -3.84
N LEU A 175 -1.30 -15.22 -3.38
CA LEU A 175 -2.06 -14.83 -2.18
C LEU A 175 -3.56 -15.05 -2.36
N ALA A 176 -4.12 -14.65 -3.50
CA ALA A 176 -5.52 -14.91 -3.81
C ALA A 176 -5.84 -16.41 -3.74
N LYS A 177 -5.00 -17.26 -4.34
CA LYS A 177 -5.13 -18.72 -4.29
C LYS A 177 -5.01 -19.29 -2.87
N PHE A 178 -4.07 -18.78 -2.07
CA PHE A 178 -3.92 -19.16 -0.66
C PHE A 178 -5.20 -18.82 0.13
N LEU A 179 -5.74 -17.61 -0.07
CA LEU A 179 -6.97 -17.17 0.58
C LEU A 179 -8.24 -17.87 0.03
N THR A 180 -8.25 -18.30 -1.25
CA THR A 180 -9.27 -19.20 -1.79
C THR A 180 -9.37 -20.46 -0.96
N LYS A 181 -8.22 -21.11 -0.70
CA LYS A 181 -8.16 -22.30 0.15
C LYS A 181 -8.64 -21.98 1.57
N TYR A 182 -8.10 -20.93 2.19
CA TYR A 182 -8.50 -20.52 3.54
C TYR A 182 -10.03 -20.32 3.67
N GLY A 183 -10.63 -19.61 2.72
CA GLY A 183 -12.06 -19.29 2.72
C GLY A 183 -12.95 -20.50 2.43
N THR A 184 -12.61 -21.31 1.43
CA THR A 184 -13.38 -22.51 1.07
C THR A 184 -13.33 -23.57 2.16
N ASP A 185 -12.18 -23.75 2.82
CA ASP A 185 -12.04 -24.62 4.01
C ASP A 185 -12.93 -24.15 5.18
N ARG A 186 -13.40 -22.89 5.15
CA ARG A 186 -14.32 -22.26 6.13
C ARG A 186 -15.72 -22.03 5.58
N GLY A 187 -16.10 -22.74 4.52
CA GLY A 187 -17.46 -22.77 4.00
C GLY A 187 -17.85 -21.57 3.13
N VAL A 188 -16.90 -20.88 2.51
CA VAL A 188 -17.22 -19.99 1.38
C VAL A 188 -17.64 -20.83 0.18
N ARG A 189 -18.82 -20.56 -0.39
CA ARG A 189 -19.24 -21.17 -1.66
C ARG A 189 -18.49 -20.48 -2.80
N HIS A 190 -17.60 -21.22 -3.46
CA HIS A 190 -16.85 -20.74 -4.62
C HIS A 190 -17.56 -21.11 -5.92
N VAL A 191 -17.86 -20.11 -6.75
CA VAL A 191 -18.46 -20.28 -8.08
C VAL A 191 -17.52 -19.67 -9.11
N VAL A 192 -17.02 -20.48 -10.04
CA VAL A 192 -16.23 -20.01 -11.17
C VAL A 192 -17.16 -19.86 -12.36
N ASP A 193 -17.57 -18.62 -12.65
CA ASP A 193 -18.49 -18.29 -13.74
C ASP A 193 -18.45 -16.79 -14.10
N ASP A 194 -18.92 -16.46 -15.30
CA ASP A 194 -19.17 -15.09 -15.73
C ASP A 194 -20.53 -14.61 -15.21
N VAL A 195 -20.56 -13.46 -14.53
CA VAL A 195 -21.80 -12.70 -14.33
C VAL A 195 -22.20 -12.03 -15.64
N VAL A 196 -23.38 -12.38 -16.14
CA VAL A 196 -23.93 -11.91 -17.44
C VAL A 196 -25.00 -10.84 -17.28
N ASP A 197 -25.70 -10.79 -16.15
CA ASP A 197 -26.70 -9.77 -15.84
C ASP A 197 -26.79 -9.51 -14.33
N VAL A 198 -27.28 -8.33 -13.95
CA VAL A 198 -27.47 -7.93 -12.55
C VAL A 198 -28.87 -7.34 -12.40
N ALA A 199 -29.75 -8.07 -11.72
CA ALA A 199 -31.13 -7.65 -11.54
C ALA A 199 -31.27 -6.66 -10.38
N ARG A 200 -32.13 -5.66 -10.57
CA ARG A 200 -32.53 -4.71 -9.53
C ARG A 200 -34.00 -4.91 -9.16
N ASP A 201 -34.31 -4.80 -7.87
CA ASP A 201 -35.69 -4.77 -7.38
C ASP A 201 -36.37 -3.41 -7.71
N GLN A 202 -37.64 -3.28 -7.35
CA GLN A 202 -38.43 -2.06 -7.61
C GLN A 202 -37.91 -0.81 -6.88
N ARG A 203 -37.06 -0.97 -5.86
CA ARG A 203 -36.41 0.12 -5.11
C ARG A 203 -35.04 0.49 -5.68
N GLY A 204 -34.56 -0.25 -6.69
CA GLY A 204 -33.24 -0.09 -7.28
C GLY A 204 -32.12 -0.79 -6.50
N TRP A 205 -32.45 -1.73 -5.62
CA TRP A 205 -31.48 -2.54 -4.88
C TRP A 205 -31.12 -3.78 -5.69
N ILE A 206 -29.90 -4.32 -5.54
CA ILE A 206 -29.52 -5.54 -6.24
C ILE A 206 -30.29 -6.71 -5.64
N ASP A 207 -30.98 -7.48 -6.48
CA ASP A 207 -31.73 -8.66 -6.06
C ASP A 207 -30.89 -9.94 -6.22
N HIS A 208 -30.27 -10.10 -7.40
CA HIS A 208 -29.39 -11.22 -7.72
C HIS A 208 -28.43 -10.87 -8.86
N VAL A 209 -27.40 -11.70 -9.00
CA VAL A 209 -26.56 -11.76 -10.20
C VAL A 209 -26.89 -13.02 -10.99
N THR A 210 -27.03 -12.88 -12.30
CA THR A 210 -27.24 -14.02 -13.20
C THR A 210 -25.90 -14.43 -13.77
N THR A 211 -25.57 -15.70 -13.58
CA THR A 211 -24.34 -16.32 -14.10
C THR A 211 -24.64 -17.08 -15.38
N ARG A 212 -23.60 -17.39 -16.17
CA ARG A 212 -23.78 -18.08 -17.45
C ARG A 212 -24.27 -19.52 -17.28
N GLU A 213 -23.76 -20.23 -16.28
CA GLU A 213 -23.95 -21.68 -16.11
C GLU A 213 -24.55 -22.05 -14.74
N HIS A 214 -24.45 -21.18 -13.74
CA HIS A 214 -24.93 -21.45 -12.37
C HIS A 214 -26.25 -20.77 -12.00
N GLY A 215 -26.94 -20.19 -12.98
CA GLY A 215 -28.23 -19.52 -12.80
C GLY A 215 -28.15 -18.24 -11.98
N GLU A 216 -29.23 -17.93 -11.27
CA GLU A 216 -29.36 -16.75 -10.41
C GLU A 216 -28.73 -17.00 -9.03
N ILE A 217 -27.92 -16.05 -8.57
CA ILE A 217 -27.30 -16.06 -7.24
C ILE A 217 -27.76 -14.81 -6.49
N SER A 218 -28.69 -15.00 -5.55
CA SER A 218 -29.21 -13.95 -4.68
C SER A 218 -28.41 -13.85 -3.38
N GLY A 219 -28.46 -12.67 -2.74
CA GLY A 219 -27.90 -12.42 -1.43
C GLY A 219 -28.49 -11.16 -0.82
N ASP A 220 -28.29 -10.96 0.47
CA ASP A 220 -28.75 -9.75 1.14
C ASP A 220 -27.82 -8.56 0.84
N LEU A 221 -26.51 -8.79 0.91
CA LEU A 221 -25.45 -7.81 0.65
C LEU A 221 -24.57 -8.28 -0.51
N PHE A 222 -24.26 -7.37 -1.42
CA PHE A 222 -23.34 -7.61 -2.54
C PHE A 222 -22.03 -6.85 -2.34
N ILE A 223 -20.90 -7.50 -2.62
CA ILE A 223 -19.59 -6.87 -2.61
C ILE A 223 -19.03 -6.86 -4.03
N ASP A 224 -18.84 -5.66 -4.59
CA ASP A 224 -18.23 -5.46 -5.91
C ASP A 224 -16.71 -5.50 -5.78
N CYS A 225 -16.10 -6.57 -6.27
CA CYS A 225 -14.66 -6.76 -6.40
C CYS A 225 -14.24 -6.88 -7.89
N THR A 226 -15.03 -6.35 -8.83
CA THR A 226 -14.84 -6.54 -10.28
C THR A 226 -13.76 -5.66 -10.91
N GLY A 227 -12.90 -5.08 -10.10
CA GLY A 227 -11.81 -4.22 -10.54
C GLY A 227 -12.29 -2.87 -11.11
N PHE A 228 -11.51 -2.27 -12.01
CA PHE A 228 -11.87 -0.99 -12.67
C PHE A 228 -13.20 -1.03 -13.43
N ARG A 229 -13.76 -2.22 -13.70
CA ARG A 229 -15.04 -2.38 -14.36
C ARG A 229 -16.18 -1.77 -13.53
N GLY A 230 -16.13 -1.91 -12.20
CA GLY A 230 -17.19 -1.48 -11.29
C GLY A 230 -18.56 -1.99 -11.73
N LEU A 231 -18.67 -3.29 -12.03
CA LEU A 231 -19.84 -3.90 -12.64
C LEU A 231 -21.11 -3.60 -11.84
N LEU A 232 -21.07 -3.76 -10.52
CA LEU A 232 -22.23 -3.52 -9.68
C LEU A 232 -22.34 -2.03 -9.35
N ILE A 233 -21.27 -1.45 -8.80
CA ILE A 233 -21.33 -0.11 -8.20
C ILE A 233 -21.48 1.00 -9.25
N ASN A 234 -20.77 0.89 -10.39
CA ASN A 234 -20.77 1.91 -11.43
C ASN A 234 -21.72 1.59 -12.57
N GLN A 235 -21.75 0.34 -13.07
CA GLN A 235 -22.57 0.01 -14.24
C GLN A 235 -24.02 -0.27 -13.87
N THR A 236 -24.27 -1.00 -12.78
CA THR A 236 -25.64 -1.33 -12.34
C THR A 236 -26.26 -0.25 -11.45
N LEU A 237 -25.52 0.29 -10.48
CA LEU A 237 -26.02 1.29 -9.53
C LEU A 237 -25.72 2.74 -9.94
N GLU A 238 -25.02 2.93 -11.05
CA GLU A 238 -24.77 4.25 -11.65
C GLU A 238 -24.09 5.24 -10.70
N GLU A 239 -23.31 4.74 -9.72
CA GLU A 239 -22.61 5.64 -8.80
C GLU A 239 -21.49 6.38 -9.54
N PRO A 240 -21.44 7.73 -9.45
CA PRO A 240 -20.41 8.52 -10.11
C PRO A 240 -19.00 8.22 -9.60
N PHE A 241 -18.05 8.25 -10.53
CA PHE A 241 -16.61 8.15 -10.25
C PHE A 241 -15.96 9.54 -10.32
N GLU A 242 -15.25 9.91 -9.26
CA GLU A 242 -14.51 11.17 -9.11
C GLU A 242 -13.05 10.92 -9.50
N SER A 243 -12.66 11.45 -10.67
CA SER A 243 -11.28 11.34 -11.18
C SER A 243 -10.33 12.19 -10.35
N PHE A 244 -9.10 11.71 -10.16
CA PHE A 244 -7.99 12.51 -9.60
C PHE A 244 -6.95 12.91 -10.66
N GLN A 245 -7.22 12.69 -11.95
CA GLN A 245 -6.24 12.90 -13.02
C GLN A 245 -5.88 14.37 -13.27
N ASP A 246 -6.66 15.31 -12.74
CA ASP A 246 -6.32 16.72 -12.71
C ASP A 246 -5.08 16.99 -11.82
N VAL A 247 -4.93 16.27 -10.71
CA VAL A 247 -3.80 16.41 -9.77
C VAL A 247 -2.75 15.29 -9.87
N LEU A 248 -3.12 14.10 -10.34
CA LEU A 248 -2.25 12.93 -10.51
C LEU A 248 -2.38 12.35 -11.94
N PRO A 249 -1.56 12.79 -12.91
CA PRO A 249 -1.79 12.51 -14.33
C PRO A 249 -1.44 11.11 -14.81
N ASN A 250 -0.69 10.33 -14.03
CA ASN A 250 -0.26 9.00 -14.46
C ASN A 250 -1.46 8.09 -14.61
N ASN A 251 -1.70 7.62 -15.84
CA ASN A 251 -2.92 6.92 -16.20
C ASN A 251 -2.64 5.54 -16.83
N ARG A 252 -1.37 5.17 -16.96
CA ARG A 252 -0.95 3.86 -17.48
C ARG A 252 0.18 3.26 -16.69
N ALA A 253 0.31 1.94 -16.84
CA ALA A 253 1.49 1.21 -16.45
C ALA A 253 1.84 0.15 -17.49
N VAL A 254 3.12 -0.14 -17.64
CA VAL A 254 3.61 -1.36 -18.29
C VAL A 254 4.45 -2.12 -17.28
N ALA A 255 4.31 -3.45 -17.21
CA ALA A 255 4.97 -4.27 -16.19
C ALA A 255 5.69 -5.48 -16.79
N LEU A 256 6.80 -5.85 -16.15
CA LEU A 256 7.62 -7.03 -16.45
C LEU A 256 7.85 -7.87 -15.19
N ARG A 257 7.84 -9.18 -15.36
CA ARG A 257 8.28 -10.15 -14.34
C ARG A 257 9.68 -10.62 -14.71
N VAL A 258 10.69 -10.21 -13.96
CA VAL A 258 12.10 -10.47 -14.28
C VAL A 258 12.66 -11.55 -13.34
N PRO A 259 12.97 -12.76 -13.83
CA PRO A 259 13.58 -13.81 -13.02
C PRO A 259 14.89 -13.35 -12.35
N GLN A 260 15.16 -13.86 -11.15
CA GLN A 260 16.38 -13.55 -10.39
C GLN A 260 17.05 -14.86 -9.92
N PRO A 261 17.66 -15.63 -10.83
CA PRO A 261 18.20 -16.97 -10.51
C PRO A 261 19.42 -16.94 -9.56
N ASP A 262 20.04 -15.78 -9.39
CA ASP A 262 21.27 -15.58 -8.62
C ASP A 262 21.07 -14.85 -7.28
N GLN A 263 19.82 -14.71 -6.81
CA GLN A 263 19.49 -14.08 -5.51
C GLN A 263 20.27 -14.69 -4.34
N ALA A 264 20.59 -15.99 -4.38
CA ALA A 264 21.40 -16.64 -3.35
C ALA A 264 22.81 -16.05 -3.22
N THR A 265 23.34 -15.48 -4.32
CA THR A 265 24.70 -14.91 -4.38
C THR A 265 24.69 -13.38 -4.39
N LYS A 266 23.70 -12.76 -5.05
CA LYS A 266 23.56 -11.30 -5.16
C LYS A 266 22.76 -10.67 -4.02
N GLY A 267 22.11 -11.49 -3.20
CA GLY A 267 21.21 -11.07 -2.14
C GLY A 267 19.84 -10.64 -2.66
N MET A 268 19.01 -10.18 -1.73
CA MET A 268 17.64 -9.76 -1.97
C MET A 268 17.34 -8.52 -1.16
N ARG A 269 16.85 -7.47 -1.81
CA ARG A 269 16.55 -6.19 -1.17
C ARG A 269 15.28 -6.32 -0.32
N PRO A 270 15.29 -5.91 0.96
CA PRO A 270 14.13 -5.96 1.84
C PRO A 270 13.25 -4.70 1.71
N TYR A 271 13.08 -4.14 0.52
CA TYR A 271 12.36 -2.88 0.32
C TYR A 271 11.85 -2.74 -1.12
N THR A 272 10.77 -1.96 -1.30
CA THR A 272 10.31 -1.52 -2.62
C THR A 272 11.23 -0.39 -3.11
N THR A 273 11.50 -0.31 -4.40
CA THR A 273 12.18 0.85 -5.00
C THR A 273 11.22 1.60 -5.92
N ALA A 274 11.17 2.92 -5.82
CA ALA A 274 10.44 3.82 -6.70
C ALA A 274 11.42 4.77 -7.37
N THR A 275 11.81 4.48 -8.61
CA THR A 275 12.81 5.25 -9.36
C THR A 275 12.11 6.24 -10.29
N ALA A 276 12.31 7.54 -10.08
CA ALA A 276 11.74 8.58 -10.94
C ALA A 276 12.35 8.53 -12.35
N MET A 277 11.48 8.51 -13.35
CA MET A 277 11.80 8.43 -14.78
C MET A 277 11.38 9.72 -15.50
N ASP A 278 11.51 9.77 -16.82
CA ASP A 278 11.25 11.00 -17.58
C ASP A 278 9.77 11.41 -17.61
N ALA A 279 8.83 10.45 -17.55
CA ALA A 279 7.40 10.70 -17.68
C ALA A 279 6.56 10.00 -16.59
N GLY A 280 7.19 9.76 -15.43
CA GLY A 280 6.60 9.02 -14.32
C GLY A 280 7.68 8.33 -13.49
N TRP A 281 7.46 7.08 -13.08
CA TRP A 281 8.40 6.35 -12.23
C TRP A 281 8.29 4.83 -12.41
N ILE A 282 9.39 4.13 -12.17
CA ILE A 282 9.46 2.66 -12.20
C ILE A 282 9.44 2.11 -10.77
N TRP A 283 8.58 1.13 -10.52
CA TRP A 283 8.68 0.30 -9.32
C TRP A 283 9.63 -0.89 -9.53
N THR A 284 10.28 -1.31 -8.46
CA THR A 284 10.91 -2.64 -8.33
C THR A 284 10.45 -3.27 -7.02
N ILE A 285 9.78 -4.42 -7.13
CA ILE A 285 9.24 -5.23 -6.02
C ILE A 285 9.99 -6.56 -5.98
N PRO A 286 10.88 -6.78 -4.99
CA PRO A 286 11.60 -8.04 -4.83
C PRO A 286 10.69 -9.16 -4.34
N LEU A 287 10.59 -10.26 -5.08
CA LEU A 287 9.91 -11.50 -4.67
C LEU A 287 10.91 -12.65 -4.62
N PHE A 288 10.53 -13.73 -3.94
CA PHE A 288 11.37 -14.91 -3.88
C PHE A 288 11.44 -15.54 -5.30
N GLY A 289 12.63 -15.51 -5.92
CA GLY A 289 12.90 -16.03 -7.26
C GLY A 289 12.74 -15.04 -8.44
N ARG A 290 12.13 -13.86 -8.24
CA ARG A 290 11.94 -12.86 -9.31
C ARG A 290 11.76 -11.45 -8.77
N ASN A 291 11.91 -10.43 -9.62
CA ASN A 291 11.44 -9.08 -9.35
C ASN A 291 10.21 -8.76 -10.20
N GLY A 292 9.22 -8.10 -9.62
CA GLY A 292 8.20 -7.38 -10.38
C GLY A 292 8.70 -5.96 -10.65
N ASN A 293 8.73 -5.54 -11.91
CA ASN A 293 9.05 -4.17 -12.28
C ASN A 293 7.92 -3.58 -13.12
N GLY A 294 7.71 -2.29 -13.03
CA GLY A 294 6.78 -1.63 -13.94
C GLY A 294 6.92 -0.14 -13.95
N TYR A 295 6.69 0.45 -15.12
CA TYR A 295 6.75 1.87 -15.36
C TYR A 295 5.34 2.44 -15.30
N VAL A 296 5.06 3.25 -14.28
CA VAL A 296 3.86 4.09 -14.17
C VAL A 296 4.13 5.41 -14.87
N TYR A 297 3.27 5.80 -15.82
CA TYR A 297 3.49 6.99 -16.63
C TYR A 297 2.17 7.66 -17.06
N SER A 298 2.29 8.89 -17.56
CA SER A 298 1.20 9.62 -18.19
C SER A 298 1.33 9.54 -19.72
N ASP A 299 0.26 9.13 -20.41
CA ASP A 299 0.24 9.03 -21.87
C ASP A 299 0.22 10.38 -22.61
N GLU A 300 0.13 11.48 -21.87
CA GLU A 300 0.38 12.84 -22.38
C GLU A 300 1.88 13.09 -22.65
N PHE A 301 2.77 12.41 -21.91
CA PHE A 301 4.22 12.64 -21.95
C PHE A 301 5.04 11.46 -22.49
N CYS A 302 4.45 10.26 -22.56
CA CYS A 302 5.15 9.06 -22.99
C CYS A 302 4.17 8.08 -23.65
N THR A 303 4.50 7.61 -24.85
CA THR A 303 3.70 6.58 -25.53
C THR A 303 3.88 5.21 -24.85
N PRO A 304 2.91 4.28 -24.94
CA PRO A 304 3.08 2.92 -24.42
C PRO A 304 4.32 2.20 -24.94
N GLU A 305 4.67 2.40 -26.21
CA GLU A 305 5.83 1.77 -26.84
C GLU A 305 7.14 2.33 -26.27
N GLU A 306 7.22 3.64 -26.04
CA GLU A 306 8.36 4.29 -25.38
C GLU A 306 8.50 3.86 -23.92
N ALA A 307 7.37 3.73 -23.20
CA ALA A 307 7.36 3.27 -21.82
C ALA A 307 7.86 1.82 -21.72
N GLU A 308 7.40 0.93 -22.61
CA GLU A 308 7.86 -0.46 -22.61
C GLU A 308 9.37 -0.56 -22.92
N ARG A 309 9.84 0.16 -23.93
CA ARG A 309 11.28 0.22 -24.25
C ARG A 309 12.08 0.69 -23.03
N THR A 310 11.66 1.78 -22.40
CA THR A 310 12.31 2.34 -21.20
C THR A 310 12.36 1.32 -20.07
N LEU A 311 11.26 0.60 -19.83
CA LEU A 311 11.20 -0.42 -18.79
C LEU A 311 12.11 -1.62 -19.10
N ARG A 312 12.15 -2.09 -20.34
CA ARG A 312 13.02 -3.20 -20.76
C ARG A 312 14.50 -2.84 -20.61
N GLU A 313 14.89 -1.66 -21.06
CA GLU A 313 16.26 -1.14 -20.90
C GLU A 313 16.66 -1.03 -19.42
N PHE A 314 15.73 -0.60 -18.56
CA PHE A 314 15.96 -0.48 -17.12
C PHE A 314 16.05 -1.83 -16.39
N ALA A 315 15.06 -2.71 -16.59
CA ALA A 315 14.84 -3.87 -15.73
C ALA A 315 15.34 -5.20 -16.32
N ALA A 316 15.44 -5.31 -17.64
CA ALA A 316 15.60 -6.58 -18.33
C ALA A 316 16.42 -6.46 -19.64
N PRO A 317 17.61 -5.82 -19.62
CA PRO A 317 18.39 -5.63 -20.84
C PRO A 317 18.75 -6.97 -21.50
N GLY A 318 18.35 -7.13 -22.77
CA GLY A 318 18.59 -8.34 -23.56
C GLY A 318 17.64 -9.51 -23.29
N GLN A 319 16.58 -9.33 -22.50
CA GLN A 319 15.52 -10.33 -22.25
C GLN A 319 14.22 -9.92 -22.96
N ASP A 320 14.28 -9.88 -24.29
CA ASP A 320 13.17 -9.43 -25.15
C ASP A 320 11.98 -10.41 -25.16
N ASP A 321 12.18 -11.64 -24.67
CA ASP A 321 11.19 -12.71 -24.58
C ASP A 321 10.22 -12.56 -23.41
N LEU A 322 10.53 -11.70 -22.41
CA LEU A 322 9.61 -11.43 -21.31
C LEU A 322 8.36 -10.69 -21.81
N GLU A 323 7.18 -11.22 -21.50
CA GLU A 323 5.91 -10.59 -21.84
C GLU A 323 5.69 -9.32 -21.03
N ALA A 324 5.38 -8.22 -21.72
CA ALA A 324 5.02 -6.94 -21.11
C ALA A 324 3.50 -6.85 -20.94
N ASN A 325 3.05 -6.57 -19.73
CA ASN A 325 1.64 -6.35 -19.44
C ASN A 325 1.32 -4.86 -19.42
N HIS A 326 0.51 -4.38 -20.39
CA HIS A 326 0.07 -2.99 -20.50
C HIS A 326 -1.27 -2.77 -19.82
N ILE A 327 -1.33 -1.79 -18.92
CA ILE A 327 -2.49 -1.52 -18.05
C ILE A 327 -2.90 -0.06 -18.23
N ARG A 328 -4.20 0.17 -18.45
CA ARG A 328 -4.83 1.49 -18.29
C ARG A 328 -5.45 1.58 -16.89
N MET A 329 -5.13 2.64 -16.17
CA MET A 329 -5.54 2.81 -14.77
C MET A 329 -6.70 3.80 -14.68
N ARG A 330 -7.73 3.46 -13.89
CA ARG A 330 -8.83 4.37 -13.55
C ARG A 330 -8.53 5.04 -12.21
N ILE A 331 -7.92 6.22 -12.27
CA ILE A 331 -7.38 6.94 -11.11
C ILE A 331 -8.43 7.85 -10.48
N GLY A 332 -8.76 7.61 -9.22
CA GLY A 332 -9.83 8.30 -8.51
C GLY A 332 -10.56 7.40 -7.52
N ARG A 333 -11.75 7.82 -7.09
CA ARG A 333 -12.64 7.02 -6.25
C ARG A 333 -14.09 7.19 -6.65
N ASN A 334 -14.94 6.21 -6.32
CA ASN A 334 -16.38 6.47 -6.31
C ASN A 334 -16.70 7.59 -5.32
N ARG A 335 -17.72 8.39 -5.63
CA ARG A 335 -18.26 9.36 -4.67
C ARG A 335 -18.75 8.65 -3.39
N ARG A 336 -19.35 7.47 -3.53
CA ARG A 336 -19.71 6.56 -2.43
C ARG A 336 -19.27 5.15 -2.76
N SER A 337 -18.57 4.49 -1.83
CA SER A 337 -18.20 3.08 -1.99
C SER A 337 -19.26 2.12 -1.47
N TRP A 338 -20.27 2.60 -0.76
CA TRP A 338 -21.47 1.84 -0.39
C TRP A 338 -22.72 2.56 -0.90
N VAL A 339 -23.46 1.90 -1.79
CA VAL A 339 -24.76 2.34 -2.32
C VAL A 339 -25.77 1.21 -2.20
N ASN A 340 -26.93 1.48 -1.57
CA ASN A 340 -27.99 0.49 -1.31
C ASN A 340 -27.42 -0.75 -0.60
N ASN A 341 -27.61 -1.95 -1.16
CA ASN A 341 -27.03 -3.20 -0.66
C ASN A 341 -25.76 -3.62 -1.40
N CYS A 342 -25.00 -2.68 -1.97
CA CYS A 342 -23.74 -2.95 -2.63
C CYS A 342 -22.59 -2.16 -2.01
N VAL A 343 -21.49 -2.85 -1.72
CA VAL A 343 -20.24 -2.26 -1.24
C VAL A 343 -19.14 -2.57 -2.23
N ALA A 344 -18.46 -1.56 -2.76
CA ALA A 344 -17.29 -1.73 -3.59
C ALA A 344 -16.03 -1.87 -2.71
N ILE A 345 -15.17 -2.84 -3.02
CA ILE A 345 -13.90 -3.10 -2.34
C ILE A 345 -12.80 -3.35 -3.38
N GLY A 346 -11.64 -2.71 -3.17
CA GLY A 346 -10.53 -2.72 -4.13
C GLY A 346 -10.76 -1.76 -5.29
N LEU A 347 -10.31 -2.12 -6.50
CA LEU A 347 -10.26 -1.19 -7.64
C LEU A 347 -11.65 -0.77 -8.16
N SER A 348 -12.70 -1.48 -7.78
CA SER A 348 -14.10 -1.10 -8.02
C SER A 348 -14.50 0.12 -7.20
N SER A 349 -13.93 0.28 -6.00
CA SER A 349 -14.14 1.42 -5.09
C SER A 349 -13.26 2.59 -5.49
N ALA A 350 -11.95 2.39 -5.51
CA ALA A 350 -10.97 3.45 -5.72
C ALA A 350 -9.60 2.91 -6.13
N PHE A 351 -8.80 3.77 -6.75
CA PHE A 351 -7.42 3.47 -7.08
C PHE A 351 -6.60 4.75 -7.28
N VAL A 352 -5.36 4.72 -6.82
CA VAL A 352 -4.32 5.69 -7.13
C VAL A 352 -3.08 4.93 -7.61
N GLU A 353 -2.14 5.62 -8.24
CA GLU A 353 -0.88 5.00 -8.61
C GLU A 353 -0.19 4.33 -7.39
N PRO A 354 0.49 3.18 -7.58
CA PRO A 354 1.00 2.36 -6.48
C PRO A 354 2.28 2.91 -5.82
N LEU A 355 2.50 4.24 -5.86
CA LEU A 355 3.73 4.91 -5.43
C LEU A 355 4.09 4.59 -3.98
N GLU A 356 3.06 4.51 -3.13
CA GLU A 356 3.20 4.15 -1.72
C GLU A 356 2.54 2.80 -1.38
N SER A 357 2.26 1.94 -2.37
CA SER A 357 1.72 0.58 -2.15
C SER A 357 0.36 0.51 -1.42
N THR A 358 -0.58 1.38 -1.76
CA THR A 358 -1.83 1.61 -1.03
C THR A 358 -3.00 0.68 -1.40
N GLY A 359 -2.89 -0.10 -2.48
CA GLY A 359 -3.98 -0.93 -3.00
C GLY A 359 -4.53 -1.94 -1.98
N ILE A 360 -3.65 -2.77 -1.40
CA ILE A 360 -4.02 -3.74 -0.34
C ILE A 360 -4.50 -3.05 0.92
N PHE A 361 -3.89 -1.91 1.27
CA PHE A 361 -4.31 -1.11 2.41
C PHE A 361 -5.77 -0.63 2.26
N PHE A 362 -6.17 -0.16 1.08
CA PHE A 362 -7.57 0.22 0.83
C PHE A 362 -8.53 -0.97 0.90
N ILE A 363 -8.12 -2.13 0.39
CA ILE A 363 -8.91 -3.36 0.50
C ILE A 363 -9.12 -3.72 1.97
N GLN A 364 -8.03 -3.83 2.75
CA GLN A 364 -8.10 -4.13 4.18
C GLN A 364 -8.97 -3.13 4.92
N HIS A 365 -8.74 -1.83 4.74
CA HIS A 365 -9.52 -0.79 5.42
C HIS A 365 -11.01 -0.87 5.06
N GLY A 366 -11.34 -1.04 3.77
CA GLY A 366 -12.73 -1.22 3.33
C GLY A 366 -13.39 -2.43 3.98
N ILE A 367 -12.69 -3.56 4.05
CA ILE A 367 -13.23 -4.79 4.69
C ILE A 367 -13.43 -4.59 6.20
N GLU A 368 -12.44 -4.04 6.90
CA GLU A 368 -12.52 -3.81 8.34
C GLU A 368 -13.66 -2.84 8.69
N GLN A 369 -13.80 -1.75 7.92
CA GLN A 369 -14.88 -0.78 8.11
C GLN A 369 -16.24 -1.38 7.74
N LEU A 370 -16.30 -2.28 6.75
CA LEU A 370 -17.53 -3.02 6.45
C LEU A 370 -17.93 -3.92 7.63
N VAL A 371 -17.00 -4.62 8.26
CA VAL A 371 -17.30 -5.44 9.45
C VAL A 371 -17.75 -4.57 10.62
N LYS A 372 -17.14 -3.40 10.84
CA LYS A 372 -17.56 -2.44 11.88
C LYS A 372 -18.94 -1.85 11.64
N ASN A 373 -19.29 -1.59 10.37
CA ASN A 373 -20.55 -0.99 9.95
C ASN A 373 -21.54 -2.02 9.37
N PHE A 374 -21.37 -3.32 9.69
CA PHE A 374 -22.10 -4.39 9.01
C PHE A 374 -23.63 -4.22 9.21
N PRO A 375 -24.44 -4.29 8.14
CA PRO A 375 -25.84 -3.90 8.22
C PRO A 375 -26.69 -4.98 8.90
N ASP A 376 -27.85 -4.56 9.40
CA ASP A 376 -28.96 -5.44 9.73
C ASP A 376 -30.12 -5.26 8.73
N GLN A 377 -31.30 -5.80 9.02
CA GLN A 377 -32.46 -5.69 8.12
C GLN A 377 -33.05 -4.28 8.02
N HIS A 378 -32.69 -3.36 8.93
CA HIS A 378 -33.15 -1.98 8.89
C HIS A 378 -32.34 -1.14 7.91
N TRP A 379 -31.13 -1.59 7.55
CA TRP A 379 -30.22 -0.86 6.65
C TRP A 379 -30.06 0.61 7.06
N ASP A 380 -29.58 0.83 8.30
CA ASP A 380 -29.43 2.17 8.85
C ASP A 380 -28.56 3.06 7.95
N PRO A 381 -29.11 4.14 7.36
CA PRO A 381 -28.35 5.04 6.51
C PRO A 381 -27.22 5.76 7.25
N ALA A 382 -27.26 5.87 8.57
CA ALA A 382 -26.17 6.46 9.36
C ALA A 382 -24.90 5.59 9.31
N LEU A 383 -25.03 4.26 9.39
CA LEU A 383 -23.90 3.33 9.27
C LEU A 383 -23.31 3.35 7.84
N MET A 384 -24.17 3.38 6.82
CA MET A 384 -23.73 3.52 5.43
C MET A 384 -22.99 4.83 5.21
N LYS A 385 -23.43 5.92 5.84
CA LYS A 385 -22.76 7.21 5.77
C LYS A 385 -21.40 7.16 6.45
N ASP A 386 -21.29 6.59 7.66
CA ASP A 386 -20.03 6.49 8.39
C ASP A 386 -18.99 5.66 7.60
N TYR A 387 -19.40 4.52 7.01
CA TYR A 387 -18.53 3.76 6.09
C TYR A 387 -18.02 4.61 4.92
N ASN A 388 -18.95 5.30 4.24
CA ASN A 388 -18.60 6.12 3.07
C ASN A 388 -17.66 7.28 3.43
N ASP A 389 -17.93 7.97 4.54
CA ASP A 389 -17.09 9.08 5.01
C ASP A 389 -15.66 8.59 5.33
N ARG A 390 -15.53 7.46 6.04
CA ARG A 390 -14.22 6.89 6.41
C ARG A 390 -13.41 6.47 5.20
N VAL A 391 -14.02 5.73 4.27
CA VAL A 391 -13.34 5.28 3.06
C VAL A 391 -12.96 6.48 2.18
N ALA A 392 -13.84 7.48 2.03
CA ALA A 392 -13.52 8.69 1.27
C ALA A 392 -12.34 9.46 1.87
N ASN A 393 -12.33 9.66 3.20
CA ASN A 393 -11.25 10.36 3.91
C ASN A 393 -9.90 9.68 3.75
N VAL A 394 -9.84 8.34 3.82
CA VAL A 394 -8.60 7.59 3.59
C VAL A 394 -8.07 7.87 2.18
N LEU A 395 -8.93 7.77 1.18
CA LEU A 395 -8.54 7.96 -0.22
C LEU A 395 -8.11 9.40 -0.51
N ASP A 396 -8.83 10.39 0.02
CA ASP A 396 -8.51 11.81 -0.18
C ASP A 396 -7.23 12.22 0.55
N GLY A 397 -6.98 11.70 1.76
CA GLY A 397 -5.73 11.91 2.46
C GLY A 397 -4.53 11.28 1.74
N VAL A 398 -4.68 10.06 1.22
CA VAL A 398 -3.63 9.43 0.39
C VAL A 398 -3.41 10.20 -0.91
N LYS A 399 -4.48 10.65 -1.60
CA LYS A 399 -4.35 11.51 -2.79
C LYS A 399 -3.50 12.74 -2.48
N GLU A 400 -3.79 13.44 -1.39
CA GLU A 400 -3.02 14.61 -0.98
C GLU A 400 -1.55 14.28 -0.71
N PHE A 401 -1.30 13.19 0.02
CA PHE A 401 0.06 12.69 0.29
C PHE A 401 0.82 12.34 -0.99
N LEU A 402 0.17 11.73 -1.99
CA LEU A 402 0.80 11.42 -3.27
C LEU A 402 1.10 12.67 -4.11
N VAL A 403 0.20 13.65 -4.13
CA VAL A 403 0.47 14.93 -4.83
C VAL A 403 1.67 15.65 -4.21
N LEU A 404 1.87 15.54 -2.89
CA LEU A 404 3.06 16.07 -2.22
C LEU A 404 4.37 15.50 -2.80
N HIS A 405 4.40 14.23 -3.23
CA HIS A 405 5.61 13.64 -3.81
C HIS A 405 6.06 14.39 -5.07
N TYR A 406 5.12 14.63 -5.98
CA TYR A 406 5.36 15.35 -7.23
C TYR A 406 5.65 16.83 -7.01
N ARG A 407 4.92 17.47 -6.09
CA ARG A 407 5.12 18.89 -5.81
C ARG A 407 6.47 19.16 -5.15
N ALA A 408 6.86 18.34 -4.18
CA ALA A 408 8.09 18.52 -3.41
C ALA A 408 9.35 18.01 -4.14
N ALA A 409 9.24 17.05 -5.07
CA ALA A 409 10.38 16.50 -5.82
C ALA A 409 11.24 17.60 -6.45
N GLU A 410 12.48 17.82 -6.00
CA GLU A 410 13.32 18.96 -6.45
C GLU A 410 13.55 19.00 -7.97
N ARG A 411 13.53 17.85 -8.66
CA ARG A 411 13.77 17.78 -10.11
C ARG A 411 12.76 18.57 -10.94
N ASP A 412 13.25 19.22 -11.98
CA ASP A 412 12.51 20.04 -12.94
C ASP A 412 13.13 19.96 -14.35
N ASP A 413 13.74 18.83 -14.67
CA ASP A 413 14.66 18.63 -15.78
C ASP A 413 13.99 18.46 -17.15
N ASN A 414 12.69 18.13 -17.18
CA ASN A 414 11.93 17.90 -18.41
C ASN A 414 10.48 18.42 -18.32
N ALA A 415 9.68 18.23 -19.38
CA ALA A 415 8.31 18.76 -19.45
C ALA A 415 7.40 18.19 -18.35
N TYR A 416 7.46 16.88 -18.09
CA TYR A 416 6.65 16.20 -17.07
C TYR A 416 6.93 16.77 -15.66
N TRP A 417 8.21 16.85 -15.29
CA TRP A 417 8.60 17.35 -13.97
C TRP A 417 8.38 18.86 -13.80
N LYS A 418 8.54 19.66 -14.86
CA LYS A 418 8.16 21.08 -14.84
C LYS A 418 6.67 21.27 -14.65
N GLU A 419 5.85 20.44 -15.28
CA GLU A 419 4.41 20.51 -15.11
C GLU A 419 3.97 20.10 -13.70
N ALA A 420 4.59 19.07 -13.11
CA ALA A 420 4.34 18.66 -11.73
C ALA A 420 4.47 19.81 -10.71
N LYS A 421 5.30 20.82 -11.01
CA LYS A 421 5.51 22.03 -10.20
C LYS A 421 4.41 23.08 -10.31
N VAL A 422 3.58 23.06 -11.36
CA VAL A 422 2.55 24.08 -11.62
C VAL A 422 1.14 23.52 -11.73
N ARG A 423 0.99 22.19 -11.84
CA ARG A 423 -0.29 21.48 -11.83
C ARG A 423 -1.16 21.89 -10.62
N PRO A 424 -2.49 21.87 -10.70
CA PRO A 424 -3.33 22.08 -9.53
C PRO A 424 -2.97 21.10 -8.39
N ILE A 425 -3.18 21.54 -7.15
CA ILE A 425 -2.99 20.71 -5.95
C ILE A 425 -4.29 20.71 -5.13
N PRO A 426 -4.56 19.65 -4.35
CA PRO A 426 -5.73 19.61 -3.48
C PRO A 426 -5.78 20.77 -2.50
N ASP A 427 -7.00 21.17 -2.14
CA ASP A 427 -7.24 22.18 -1.10
C ASP A 427 -6.56 21.75 0.22
N GLY A 428 -5.84 22.68 0.86
CA GLY A 428 -5.09 22.44 2.09
C GLY A 428 -3.61 22.09 1.88
N LEU A 429 -3.24 21.39 0.79
CA LEU A 429 -1.83 21.01 0.56
C LEU A 429 -0.91 22.23 0.44
N ALA A 430 -1.39 23.32 -0.18
CA ALA A 430 -0.64 24.57 -0.29
C ALA A 430 -0.20 25.11 1.09
N ALA A 431 -1.15 25.18 2.04
CA ALA A 431 -0.90 25.68 3.38
C ALA A 431 0.03 24.75 4.18
N ARG A 432 -0.06 23.43 3.93
CA ARG A 432 0.86 22.45 4.53
C ARG A 432 2.27 22.59 4.00
N LEU A 433 2.45 22.80 2.71
CA LEU A 433 3.77 23.05 2.12
C LEU A 433 4.38 24.37 2.61
N GLU A 434 3.57 25.41 2.78
CA GLU A 434 3.99 26.67 3.40
C GLU A 434 4.43 26.45 4.86
N THR A 435 3.66 25.69 5.62
CA THR A 435 4.00 25.29 7.00
C THR A 435 5.32 24.51 7.03
N ALA A 436 5.48 23.54 6.15
CA ALA A 436 6.68 22.71 6.02
C ALA A 436 7.95 23.52 5.67
N SER A 437 7.81 24.62 4.91
CA SER A 437 8.92 25.54 4.65
C SER A 437 9.36 26.33 5.89
N SER A 438 8.48 26.44 6.89
CA SER A 438 8.71 27.18 8.14
C SER A 438 9.19 26.28 9.27
N HIS A 439 8.56 25.12 9.45
CA HIS A 439 8.89 24.14 10.49
C HIS A 439 8.39 22.74 10.14
N ILE A 440 8.91 21.73 10.85
CA ILE A 440 8.50 20.33 10.72
C ILE A 440 7.00 20.18 10.98
N LEU A 441 6.29 19.52 10.06
CA LEU A 441 4.86 19.20 10.21
C LEU A 441 4.62 18.32 11.44
N ASP A 442 3.48 18.52 12.10
CA ASP A 442 2.95 17.70 13.19
C ASP A 442 1.56 17.10 12.93
N GLU A 443 1.10 16.25 13.84
CA GLU A 443 -0.22 15.57 13.81
C GLU A 443 -1.40 16.53 13.57
N HIS A 444 -1.28 17.81 13.91
CA HIS A 444 -2.32 18.82 13.70
C HIS A 444 -2.21 19.54 12.35
N THR A 445 -1.07 19.41 11.68
CA THR A 445 -0.78 20.06 10.39
C THR A 445 -0.80 19.10 9.21
N ILE A 446 -0.75 17.78 9.41
CA ILE A 446 -0.97 16.80 8.34
C ILE A 446 -2.44 16.72 7.93
N TYR A 447 -2.80 15.79 7.04
CA TYR A 447 -4.20 15.52 6.73
C TYR A 447 -4.92 15.00 7.99
N PRO A 448 -6.02 15.63 8.43
CA PRO A 448 -6.53 15.48 9.81
C PRO A 448 -7.28 14.17 10.05
N ALA A 449 -7.83 13.55 9.01
CA ALA A 449 -8.52 12.27 9.13
C ALA A 449 -7.56 11.10 8.86
N TYR A 450 -7.92 9.93 9.38
CA TYR A 450 -7.14 8.72 9.15
C TYR A 450 -6.98 8.43 7.66
N HIS A 451 -5.74 8.21 7.23
CA HIS A 451 -5.39 7.90 5.84
C HIS A 451 -4.22 6.91 5.72
N GLY A 452 -3.87 6.23 6.82
CA GLY A 452 -2.83 5.20 6.87
C GLY A 452 -1.40 5.70 7.03
N PHE A 453 -1.14 6.99 6.80
CA PHE A 453 0.16 7.62 7.04
C PHE A 453 0.13 8.50 8.28
N GLU A 454 1.23 8.50 9.01
CA GLU A 454 1.42 9.30 10.22
C GLU A 454 2.33 10.50 9.94
N GLN A 455 2.49 11.39 10.93
CA GLN A 455 3.36 12.56 10.85
C GLN A 455 4.76 12.24 10.27
N TYR A 456 5.40 11.15 10.71
CA TYR A 456 6.76 10.83 10.27
C TYR A 456 6.86 10.56 8.76
N SER A 457 5.81 10.02 8.12
CA SER A 457 5.79 9.78 6.68
C SER A 457 5.81 11.10 5.91
N TRP A 458 4.99 12.07 6.33
CA TRP A 458 4.97 13.42 5.76
C TRP A 458 6.31 14.12 5.91
N ILE A 459 6.91 14.07 7.10
CA ILE A 459 8.25 14.61 7.36
C ILE A 459 9.28 13.97 6.44
N THR A 460 9.31 12.63 6.40
CA THR A 460 10.34 11.89 5.67
C THR A 460 10.29 12.18 4.18
N MET A 461 9.10 12.23 3.60
CA MET A 461 8.94 12.57 2.19
C MET A 461 9.38 14.00 1.88
N LEU A 462 8.96 14.98 2.68
CA LEU A 462 9.37 16.37 2.49
C LEU A 462 10.89 16.54 2.55
N MET A 463 11.52 15.99 3.60
CA MET A 463 12.96 16.07 3.80
C MET A 463 13.74 15.36 2.69
N GLY A 464 13.32 14.14 2.31
CA GLY A 464 13.98 13.34 1.28
C GLY A 464 13.85 13.94 -0.13
N LEU A 465 12.72 14.60 -0.42
CA LEU A 465 12.48 15.27 -1.70
C LEU A 465 13.15 16.64 -1.81
N GLY A 466 13.68 17.17 -0.70
CA GLY A 466 14.40 18.44 -0.63
C GLY A 466 13.55 19.64 -0.18
N HIS A 467 12.33 19.40 0.31
CA HIS A 467 11.46 20.43 0.88
C HIS A 467 11.65 20.52 2.39
N GLU A 468 12.72 21.17 2.82
CA GLU A 468 13.11 21.29 4.22
C GLU A 468 12.77 22.68 4.81
N PRO A 469 12.50 22.80 6.12
CA PRO A 469 12.39 24.11 6.77
C PRO A 469 13.66 24.95 6.59
N VAL A 470 13.51 26.25 6.36
CA VAL A 470 14.65 27.16 6.15
C VAL A 470 15.55 27.27 7.39
N ARG A 471 14.98 27.06 8.58
CA ARG A 471 15.70 27.10 9.87
C ARG A 471 15.14 26.05 10.83
N PRO A 472 15.94 25.57 11.79
CA PRO A 472 15.43 24.76 12.90
C PRO A 472 14.41 25.54 13.74
N ARG A 473 13.54 24.84 14.47
CA ARG A 473 12.60 25.48 15.41
C ARG A 473 13.37 26.31 16.45
N PRO A 474 13.08 27.62 16.60
CA PRO A 474 13.84 28.49 17.52
C PRO A 474 13.85 28.03 18.98
N THR A 475 12.77 27.38 19.43
CA THR A 475 12.65 26.85 20.81
C THR A 475 13.77 25.88 21.16
N LEU A 476 14.29 25.10 20.20
CA LEU A 476 15.34 24.12 20.45
C LEU A 476 16.65 24.76 20.94
N ALA A 477 16.94 25.99 20.52
CA ALA A 477 18.13 26.73 20.98
C ALA A 477 18.11 27.11 22.47
N HIS A 478 16.95 26.95 23.12
CA HIS A 478 16.77 27.20 24.56
C HIS A 478 16.75 25.91 25.39
N LEU A 479 16.82 24.73 24.77
CA LEU A 479 16.81 23.42 25.42
C LEU A 479 18.23 22.86 25.50
N ASP A 480 18.48 21.94 26.43
CA ASP A 480 19.76 21.22 26.52
C ASP A 480 19.82 20.13 25.42
N PRO A 481 20.79 20.18 24.48
CA PRO A 481 20.89 19.19 23.41
C PRO A 481 21.42 17.82 23.89
N ALA A 482 21.82 17.67 25.16
CA ALA A 482 22.42 16.44 25.68
C ALA A 482 21.54 15.19 25.46
N ALA A 483 20.24 15.28 25.72
CA ALA A 483 19.31 14.16 25.52
C ALA A 483 19.19 13.78 24.03
N ALA A 484 19.06 14.77 23.15
CA ALA A 484 18.99 14.55 21.71
C ALA A 484 20.28 13.94 21.13
N ARG A 485 21.45 14.43 21.58
CA ARG A 485 22.75 13.86 21.20
C ARG A 485 22.91 12.42 21.69
N ALA A 486 22.42 12.11 22.88
CA ALA A 486 22.42 10.74 23.41
C ALA A 486 21.52 9.82 22.56
N GLU A 487 20.32 10.27 22.18
CA GLU A 487 19.42 9.51 21.31
C GLU A 487 20.00 9.26 19.91
N LEU A 488 20.62 10.27 19.28
CA LEU A 488 21.31 10.12 18.00
C LEU A 488 22.47 9.11 18.11
N ALA A 489 23.25 9.17 19.20
CA ALA A 489 24.33 8.22 19.44
C ALA A 489 23.81 6.79 19.70
N ALA A 490 22.70 6.65 20.43
CA ALA A 490 22.05 5.37 20.67
C ALA A 490 21.50 4.75 19.38
N LEU A 491 20.84 5.54 18.55
CA LEU A 491 20.34 5.11 17.24
C LEU A 491 21.48 4.59 16.35
N LYS A 492 22.62 5.29 16.33
CA LYS A 492 23.81 4.84 15.60
C LYS A 492 24.37 3.53 16.15
N ALA A 493 24.48 3.39 17.47
CA ALA A 493 24.97 2.16 18.10
C ALA A 493 24.02 0.96 17.85
N ASP A 494 22.71 1.17 17.93
CA ASP A 494 21.70 0.16 17.59
C ASP A 494 21.81 -0.26 16.13
N THR A 495 22.00 0.70 15.23
CA THR A 495 22.19 0.46 13.80
C THR A 495 23.38 -0.44 13.54
N GLU A 496 24.55 -0.09 14.08
CA GLU A 496 25.78 -0.89 13.93
C GLU A 496 25.60 -2.31 14.49
N ARG A 497 24.96 -2.44 15.65
CA ARG A 497 24.68 -3.75 16.26
C ARG A 497 23.79 -4.60 15.36
N LEU A 498 22.65 -4.06 14.92
CA LEU A 498 21.64 -4.79 14.15
C LEU A 498 22.15 -5.19 12.76
N VAL A 499 22.86 -4.31 12.06
CA VAL A 499 23.49 -4.60 10.77
C VAL A 499 24.49 -5.76 10.87
N ASN A 500 25.17 -5.90 12.01
CA ASN A 500 26.15 -6.97 12.24
C ASN A 500 25.54 -8.28 12.74
N SER A 501 24.35 -8.26 13.34
CA SER A 501 23.72 -9.45 13.92
C SER A 501 22.67 -10.12 13.04
N LEU A 502 21.93 -9.34 12.23
CA LEU A 502 20.82 -9.87 11.44
C LEU A 502 21.32 -10.67 10.23
N PRO A 503 20.64 -11.79 9.87
CA PRO A 503 20.91 -12.49 8.62
C PRO A 503 20.52 -11.60 7.42
N SER A 504 20.98 -11.97 6.23
CA SER A 504 20.44 -11.33 5.02
C SER A 504 18.95 -11.66 4.83
N CYS A 505 18.21 -10.79 4.13
CA CYS A 505 16.80 -11.01 3.80
C CYS A 505 16.62 -12.35 3.06
N TYR A 506 17.46 -12.62 2.05
CA TYR A 506 17.42 -13.89 1.32
C TYR A 506 17.70 -15.09 2.23
N GLU A 507 18.71 -15.01 3.10
CA GLU A 507 19.10 -16.11 3.99
C GLU A 507 17.97 -16.51 4.94
N TYR A 508 17.30 -15.54 5.56
CA TYR A 508 16.14 -15.82 6.41
C TYR A 508 14.98 -16.41 5.59
N LEU A 509 14.62 -15.81 4.45
CA LEU A 509 13.51 -16.32 3.62
C LEU A 509 13.81 -17.74 3.11
N ALA A 510 15.06 -18.03 2.77
CA ALA A 510 15.48 -19.37 2.34
C ALA A 510 15.41 -20.40 3.48
N SER A 511 15.53 -20.00 4.75
CA SER A 511 15.41 -20.92 5.89
C SER A 511 13.96 -21.35 6.12
N ILE A 512 12.99 -20.44 5.95
CA ILE A 512 11.56 -20.75 6.11
C ILE A 512 10.95 -21.42 4.87
N ASN A 513 11.45 -21.13 3.66
CA ASN A 513 10.99 -21.78 2.42
C ASN A 513 11.43 -23.25 2.27
N LYS A 514 12.47 -23.70 3.01
CA LYS A 514 12.93 -25.10 3.00
C LYS A 514 12.23 -25.98 4.04
N ALA A 515 11.52 -25.34 4.99
CA ALA A 515 10.89 -26.00 6.13
C ALA A 515 9.40 -26.30 5.90
N GLY A 516 8.79 -25.72 4.87
CA GLY A 516 7.51 -26.14 4.29
C GLY A 516 7.73 -27.06 3.10
#